data_AF-A0A0R1YZ32-F1
#
_entry.id   AF-A0A0R1YZ32-F1
#
_cell.length_a   1.000
_cell.length_b   1.000
_cell.length_c   1.000
_cell.angle_alpha   90.00
_cell.angle_beta   90.00
_cell.angle_gamma   90.00
#
_symmetry.space_group_name_H-M   'P 1'
#
loop_
_entity.id
_entity.type
_entity.pdbx_description
1 polymer ?
#
loop_
_entity_poly.entity_id
_entity_poly.type
_entity_poly.pdbx_seq_one_letter_code
_entity_poly.pdbx_strand_id
1 'polypeptide(L)'
;MAKQLMDVKLNEQFEMYVLLKDAKKRVAKNGNMFLSLVFQDKSGDISGKFWDATPENAKEFVAGKVVLLKGKREVYMNSPQIKILSMRLANQSEPHDPLMFIKKAGMSRDQMEEYINQTIFEITNATYNRVVRALITKHADRFYDFPAAKSNHHDFAGGLAFHTISILKQAHAIVSQYDGINAPLLYAGAILHDLGKTTELSGPIATEYTLAGDLLGHLSIMDAEIVEAADKLGIDQGSQDLIMLRHMVLSHHGLLEYGSPERPKMLEAEILHHLDELDATIVMIQGALKNVQPGEFSDRVFGLDNRRFYKPKKVIEPKQKPDKPTQGELL
;
A
#
# COMPACT_ATOMS: atom_id res chain seq x y z
N MET A 1 19.47 -8.63 17.88
CA MET A 1 18.94 -7.64 16.91
C MET A 1 18.96 -6.27 17.56
N ALA A 2 19.23 -5.21 16.79
CA ALA A 2 19.05 -3.84 17.28
C ALA A 2 17.56 -3.60 17.60
N LYS A 3 17.30 -2.79 18.63
CA LYS A 3 15.95 -2.44 19.08
C LYS A 3 15.24 -1.58 18.03
N GLN A 4 13.98 -1.92 17.71
CA GLN A 4 13.16 -1.16 16.75
C GLN A 4 12.21 -0.20 17.48
N LEU A 5 11.61 0.74 16.74
CA LEU A 5 10.77 1.82 17.25
C LEU A 5 9.59 1.30 18.10
N MET A 6 8.90 0.27 17.61
CA MET A 6 7.75 -0.31 18.32
C MET A 6 8.13 -1.13 19.54
N ASP A 7 9.41 -1.53 19.68
CA ASP A 7 9.95 -2.26 20.84
C ASP A 7 10.24 -1.34 22.03
N VAL A 8 10.28 -0.01 21.82
CA VAL A 8 10.49 0.99 22.88
C VAL A 8 9.32 0.93 23.85
N LYS A 9 9.58 0.64 25.13
CA LYS A 9 8.53 0.53 26.15
C LYS A 9 8.05 1.91 26.59
N LEU A 10 6.86 1.95 27.20
CA LEU A 10 6.37 3.18 27.81
C LEU A 10 7.37 3.70 28.83
N ASN A 11 7.61 5.02 28.80
CA ASN A 11 8.58 5.76 29.58
C ASN A 11 10.06 5.48 29.31
N GLU A 12 10.38 4.63 28.34
CA GLU A 12 11.76 4.32 27.98
C GLU A 12 12.36 5.42 27.09
N GLN A 13 13.60 5.81 27.41
CA GLN A 13 14.40 6.67 26.54
C GLN A 13 15.14 5.84 25.49
N PHE A 14 15.31 6.40 24.31
CA PHE A 14 16.02 5.75 23.21
C PHE A 14 16.75 6.78 22.36
N GLU A 15 17.71 6.29 21.58
CA GLU A 15 18.38 7.04 20.52
C GLU A 15 18.55 6.10 19.32
N MET A 16 17.95 6.43 18.18
CA MET A 16 18.01 5.60 16.97
C MET A 16 17.73 6.40 15.70
N TYR A 17 18.10 5.85 14.55
CA TYR A 17 17.73 6.41 13.25
C TYR A 17 16.29 6.01 12.90
N VAL A 18 15.50 6.98 12.44
CA VAL A 18 14.12 6.79 11.98
C VAL A 18 13.84 7.67 10.77
N LEU A 19 12.89 7.25 9.94
CA LEU A 19 12.36 8.06 8.85
C LEU A 19 11.31 9.04 9.37
N LEU A 20 11.37 10.29 8.92
CA LEU A 20 10.23 11.22 9.01
C LEU A 20 9.21 10.84 7.92
N LYS A 21 8.18 10.09 8.30
CA LYS A 21 7.08 9.67 7.40
C LYS A 21 6.20 10.86 7.01
N ASP A 22 5.90 11.73 7.97
CA ASP A 22 5.10 12.96 7.77
C ASP A 22 5.69 14.09 8.64
N ALA A 23 5.60 15.32 8.15
CA ALA A 23 6.08 16.50 8.86
C ALA A 23 5.22 17.73 8.51
N LYS A 24 4.41 18.17 9.47
CA LYS A 24 3.47 19.28 9.28
C LYS A 24 3.75 20.43 10.23
N LYS A 25 4.03 21.60 9.67
CA LYS A 25 4.10 22.86 10.41
C LYS A 25 2.72 23.21 10.96
N ARG A 26 2.64 23.46 12.26
CA ARG A 26 1.42 23.90 12.96
C ARG A 26 1.72 25.02 13.94
N VAL A 27 0.66 25.69 14.37
CA VAL A 27 0.71 26.75 15.39
C VAL A 27 -0.08 26.29 16.60
N ALA A 28 0.52 26.35 17.77
CA ALA A 28 -0.12 26.01 19.03
C ALA A 28 -1.04 27.14 19.50
N LYS A 29 -1.90 26.86 20.50
CA LYS A 29 -2.86 27.85 21.03
C LYS A 29 -2.19 29.10 21.60
N ASN A 30 -0.94 28.99 22.05
CA ASN A 30 -0.12 30.10 22.54
C ASN A 30 0.58 30.89 21.42
N GLY A 31 0.36 30.56 20.15
CA GLY A 31 0.99 31.21 18.99
C GLY A 31 2.35 30.63 18.59
N ASN A 32 2.95 29.75 19.40
CA ASN A 32 4.25 29.16 19.07
C ASN A 32 4.12 28.15 17.93
N MET A 33 5.13 28.14 17.06
CA MET A 33 5.24 27.16 16.00
C MET A 33 5.72 25.81 16.55
N PHE A 34 5.15 24.72 16.04
CA PHE A 34 5.65 23.37 16.28
C PHE A 34 5.53 22.52 15.02
N LEU A 35 6.33 21.45 14.94
CA LEU A 35 6.16 20.44 13.90
C LEU A 35 5.41 19.24 14.49
N SER A 36 4.33 18.85 13.81
CA SER A 36 3.68 17.55 14.02
C SER A 36 4.39 16.54 13.13
N LEU A 37 5.10 15.60 13.74
CA LEU A 37 5.95 14.63 13.04
C LEU A 37 5.39 13.22 13.21
N VAL A 38 5.62 12.36 12.21
CA VAL A 38 5.40 10.92 12.30
C VAL A 38 6.73 10.22 12.02
N PHE A 39 7.22 9.47 12.99
CA PHE A 39 8.47 8.73 12.90
C PHE A 39 8.18 7.28 12.51
N GLN A 40 8.97 6.72 11.59
CA GLN A 40 8.77 5.37 11.08
C GLN A 40 10.09 4.58 11.07
N ASP A 41 9.97 3.28 11.36
CA ASP A 41 10.93 2.27 10.94
C ASP A 41 10.17 1.01 10.43
N LYS A 42 10.88 -0.10 10.21
CA LYS A 42 10.29 -1.37 9.74
C LYS A 42 9.26 -1.97 10.71
N SER A 43 9.32 -1.62 11.99
CA SER A 43 8.41 -2.14 13.01
C SER A 43 7.04 -1.44 12.98
N GLY A 44 7.00 -0.15 12.65
CA GLY A 44 5.80 0.67 12.58
C GLY A 44 6.11 2.17 12.64
N ASP A 45 5.09 2.96 12.98
CA ASP A 45 5.22 4.40 13.14
C ASP A 45 4.62 4.92 14.45
N ILE A 46 5.16 6.05 14.95
CA ILE A 46 4.72 6.72 16.17
C ILE A 46 4.78 8.24 15.95
N SER A 47 3.72 8.94 16.38
CA SER A 47 3.66 10.41 16.30
C SER A 47 4.57 11.10 17.32
N GLY A 48 5.00 12.32 17.03
CA GLY A 48 5.67 13.19 17.99
C GLY A 48 5.47 14.67 17.66
N LYS A 49 5.73 15.53 18.65
CA LYS A 49 5.64 16.99 18.50
C LYS A 49 6.99 17.62 18.78
N PHE A 50 7.52 18.32 17.78
CA PHE A 50 8.72 19.15 17.91
C PHE A 50 8.29 20.57 18.25
N TRP A 51 8.29 20.88 19.55
CA TRP A 51 7.87 22.18 20.07
C TRP A 51 8.90 23.27 19.81
N ASP A 52 8.42 24.52 19.84
CA ASP A 52 9.24 25.73 19.66
C ASP A 52 10.12 25.67 18.40
N ALA A 53 9.56 25.11 17.33
CA ALA A 53 10.24 24.93 16.05
C ALA A 53 10.57 26.29 15.42
N THR A 54 11.75 26.41 14.81
CA THR A 54 12.11 27.60 14.01
C THR A 54 11.77 27.40 12.52
N PRO A 55 11.67 28.47 11.72
CA PRO A 55 11.50 28.37 10.26
C PRO A 55 12.56 27.49 9.59
N GLU A 56 13.77 27.45 10.12
CA GLU A 56 14.88 26.60 9.65
C GLU A 56 14.58 25.13 9.95
N ASN A 57 14.12 24.80 11.16
CA ASN A 57 13.71 23.43 11.48
C ASN A 57 12.60 22.94 10.56
N ALA A 58 11.65 23.81 10.20
CA ALA A 58 10.58 23.46 9.28
C ALA A 58 11.06 23.19 7.85
N LYS A 59 12.22 23.74 7.45
CA LYS A 59 12.87 23.46 6.16
C LYS A 59 13.71 22.19 6.20
N GLU A 60 14.33 21.88 7.35
CA GLU A 60 15.20 20.71 7.52
C GLU A 60 14.41 19.42 7.77
N PHE A 61 13.47 19.46 8.72
CA PHE A 61 12.69 18.30 9.15
C PHE A 61 11.44 18.13 8.30
N VAL A 62 11.66 17.78 7.04
CA VAL A 62 10.62 17.45 6.06
C VAL A 62 10.45 15.95 5.92
N ALA A 63 9.29 15.53 5.43
CA ALA A 63 9.01 14.12 5.18
C ALA A 63 10.03 13.52 4.18
N GLY A 64 10.34 12.23 4.34
CA GLY A 64 11.31 11.51 3.51
C GLY A 64 12.76 11.63 3.98
N LYS A 65 13.04 12.40 5.05
CA LYS A 65 14.39 12.50 5.63
C LYS A 65 14.58 11.50 6.76
N VAL A 66 15.78 10.93 6.85
CA VAL A 66 16.20 10.13 8.01
C VAL A 66 16.81 11.04 9.07
N VAL A 67 16.38 10.85 10.30
CA VAL A 67 16.88 11.59 11.47
C VAL A 67 17.44 10.65 12.52
N LEU A 68 18.50 11.08 13.20
CA LEU A 68 18.86 10.51 14.50
C LEU A 68 17.94 11.14 15.55
N LEU A 69 17.06 10.32 16.12
CA LEU A 69 16.07 10.74 17.11
C LEU A 69 16.46 10.23 18.48
N LYS A 70 16.65 11.16 19.43
CA LYS A 70 16.66 10.87 20.86
C LYS A 70 15.32 11.26 21.45
N GLY A 71 14.64 10.31 22.07
CA GLY A 71 13.29 10.53 22.56
C GLY A 71 12.91 9.64 23.73
N LYS A 72 11.70 9.87 24.24
CA LYS A 72 11.05 9.04 25.24
C LYS A 72 9.65 8.68 24.77
N ARG A 73 9.28 7.40 24.82
CA ARG A 73 7.90 6.98 24.50
C ARG A 73 6.98 7.33 25.66
N GLU A 74 5.94 8.09 25.39
CA GLU A 74 4.90 8.50 26.35
C GLU A 74 3.52 8.20 25.78
N VAL A 75 2.48 8.39 26.59
CA VAL A 75 1.08 8.32 26.15
C VAL A 75 0.48 9.71 26.23
N TYR A 76 -0.15 10.15 25.15
CA TYR A 76 -0.90 11.39 25.10
C TYR A 76 -2.30 11.10 24.59
N MET A 77 -3.33 11.48 25.36
CA MET A 77 -4.75 11.21 25.03
C MET A 77 -5.01 9.75 24.63
N ASN A 78 -4.47 8.80 25.41
CA ASN A 78 -4.54 7.34 25.18
C ASN A 78 -3.82 6.82 23.91
N SER A 79 -3.07 7.65 23.19
CA SER A 79 -2.26 7.21 22.05
C SER A 79 -0.76 7.31 22.34
N PRO A 80 0.07 6.35 21.89
CA PRO A 80 1.52 6.46 21.96
C PRO A 80 2.04 7.70 21.23
N GLN A 81 2.96 8.42 21.87
CA GLN A 81 3.64 9.58 21.31
C GLN A 81 5.10 9.59 21.75
N ILE A 82 5.98 10.14 20.90
CA ILE A 82 7.37 10.39 21.25
C ILE A 82 7.51 11.82 21.76
N LYS A 83 7.99 11.93 23.01
CA LYS A 83 8.56 13.17 23.52
C LYS A 83 9.97 13.30 22.99
N ILE A 84 10.19 14.27 22.13
CA ILE A 84 11.49 14.51 21.47
C ILE A 84 12.43 15.19 22.48
N LEU A 85 13.62 14.62 22.67
CA LEU A 85 14.68 15.20 23.49
C LEU A 85 15.73 15.90 22.63
N SER A 86 16.12 15.27 21.51
CA SER A 86 16.92 15.89 20.46
C SER A 86 16.70 15.18 19.13
N MET A 87 16.90 15.90 18.03
CA MET A 87 16.74 15.38 16.68
C MET A 87 17.68 16.11 15.73
N ARG A 88 18.32 15.36 14.82
CA ARG A 88 19.11 15.92 13.71
C ARG A 88 19.03 15.03 12.48
N LEU A 89 19.32 15.58 11.31
CA LEU A 89 19.44 14.80 10.08
C LEU A 89 20.59 13.79 10.20
N ALA A 90 20.41 12.62 9.58
CA ALA A 90 21.50 11.69 9.32
C ALA A 90 22.47 12.29 8.31
N ASN A 91 23.78 12.14 8.55
CA ASN A 91 24.81 12.57 7.62
C ASN A 91 25.15 11.47 6.58
N GLN A 92 26.02 11.77 5.61
CA GLN A 92 26.36 10.83 4.52
C GLN A 92 27.06 9.55 5.02
N SER A 93 27.79 9.62 6.14
CA SER A 93 28.42 8.44 6.77
C SER A 93 27.47 7.64 7.66
N GLU A 94 26.24 8.12 7.85
CA GLU A 94 25.20 7.50 8.64
C GLU A 94 24.13 6.86 7.76
N PRO A 95 23.26 6.00 8.33
CA PRO A 95 22.16 5.40 7.59
C PRO A 95 21.17 6.50 7.17
N HIS A 96 21.31 7.03 5.95
CA HIS A 96 20.53 8.16 5.44
C HIS A 96 19.56 7.79 4.31
N ASP A 97 19.62 6.55 3.81
CA ASP A 97 18.67 6.02 2.82
C ASP A 97 17.31 5.70 3.48
N PRO A 98 16.22 6.39 3.10
CA PRO A 98 14.87 6.14 3.62
C PRO A 98 14.37 4.71 3.40
N LEU A 99 14.81 4.04 2.31
CA LEU A 99 14.37 2.69 1.97
C LEU A 99 14.78 1.64 3.01
N MET A 100 15.74 1.97 3.89
CA MET A 100 16.13 1.13 5.01
C MET A 100 15.13 1.15 6.17
N PHE A 101 14.24 2.14 6.24
CA PHE A 101 13.32 2.36 7.36
C PHE A 101 11.86 2.09 7.00
N ILE A 102 11.55 1.86 5.73
CA ILE A 102 10.19 1.51 5.32
C ILE A 102 9.95 0.00 5.41
N LYS A 103 8.69 -0.37 5.67
CA LYS A 103 8.23 -1.74 5.47
C LYS A 103 8.40 -2.09 3.98
N LYS A 104 8.62 -3.38 3.68
CA LYS A 104 8.67 -3.89 2.30
C LYS A 104 7.61 -4.97 2.14
N ALA A 105 7.20 -5.21 0.90
CA ALA A 105 6.37 -6.35 0.54
C ALA A 105 6.99 -7.67 1.05
N GLY A 106 6.12 -8.66 1.32
CA GLY A 106 6.55 -10.01 1.68
C GLY A 106 7.12 -10.83 0.52
N MET A 107 7.42 -10.18 -0.61
CA MET A 107 7.96 -10.74 -1.85
C MET A 107 9.07 -9.81 -2.36
N SER A 108 10.12 -10.38 -2.98
CA SER A 108 11.10 -9.58 -3.72
C SER A 108 10.51 -9.07 -5.03
N ARG A 109 11.12 -8.04 -5.62
CA ARG A 109 10.74 -7.52 -6.94
C ARG A 109 10.72 -8.63 -8.00
N ASP A 110 11.78 -9.42 -8.10
CA ASP A 110 11.87 -10.55 -9.03
C ASP A 110 10.72 -11.56 -8.86
N GLN A 111 10.32 -11.85 -7.60
CA GLN A 111 9.19 -12.75 -7.34
C GLN A 111 7.86 -12.15 -7.77
N MET A 112 7.71 -10.83 -7.63
CA MET A 112 6.50 -10.12 -8.07
C MET A 112 6.44 -10.04 -9.60
N GLU A 113 7.56 -9.73 -10.25
CA GLU A 113 7.69 -9.72 -11.72
C GLU A 113 7.36 -11.10 -12.30
N GLU A 114 7.94 -12.17 -11.75
CA GLU A 114 7.69 -13.53 -12.20
C GLU A 114 6.21 -13.90 -12.09
N TYR A 115 5.58 -13.63 -10.94
CA TYR A 115 4.15 -13.96 -10.73
C TYR A 115 3.25 -13.21 -11.70
N ILE A 116 3.48 -11.90 -11.89
CA ILE A 116 2.70 -11.08 -12.82
C ILE A 116 2.89 -11.58 -14.26
N ASN A 117 4.11 -11.87 -14.67
CA ASN A 117 4.39 -12.39 -16.01
C ASN A 117 3.70 -13.73 -16.26
N GLN A 118 3.72 -14.64 -15.28
CA GLN A 118 2.99 -15.91 -15.32
C GLN A 118 1.49 -15.68 -15.52
N THR A 119 0.85 -14.82 -14.71
CA THR A 119 -0.57 -14.51 -14.87
C THR A 119 -0.88 -13.85 -16.22
N ILE A 120 0.02 -13.00 -16.76
CA ILE A 120 -0.16 -12.43 -18.10
C ILE A 120 -0.20 -13.53 -19.19
N PHE A 121 0.49 -14.66 -19.02
CA PHE A 121 0.38 -15.78 -19.97
C PHE A 121 -0.99 -16.48 -19.90
N GLU A 122 -1.70 -16.39 -18.79
CA GLU A 122 -3.04 -16.97 -18.60
C GLU A 122 -4.15 -16.10 -19.23
N ILE A 123 -3.86 -14.86 -19.58
CA ILE A 123 -4.79 -13.96 -20.28
C ILE A 123 -4.85 -14.37 -21.77
N THR A 124 -5.72 -15.30 -22.10
CA THR A 124 -5.83 -15.88 -23.45
C THR A 124 -6.51 -14.98 -24.49
N ASN A 125 -7.32 -14.00 -24.05
CA ASN A 125 -7.92 -13.02 -24.94
C ASN A 125 -6.84 -12.03 -25.45
N ALA A 126 -6.73 -11.89 -26.78
CA ALA A 126 -5.69 -11.08 -27.41
C ALA A 126 -5.80 -9.58 -27.10
N THR A 127 -7.01 -9.02 -27.00
CA THR A 127 -7.25 -7.62 -26.67
C THR A 127 -6.74 -7.32 -25.27
N TYR A 128 -7.18 -8.10 -24.28
CA TYR A 128 -6.75 -7.95 -22.89
C TYR A 128 -5.24 -8.11 -22.73
N ASN A 129 -4.68 -9.18 -23.31
CA ASN A 129 -3.26 -9.49 -23.18
C ASN A 129 -2.38 -8.34 -23.69
N ARG A 130 -2.71 -7.82 -24.89
CA ARG A 130 -1.93 -6.75 -25.54
C ARG A 130 -2.00 -5.45 -24.73
N VAL A 131 -3.19 -5.08 -24.24
CA VAL A 131 -3.37 -3.89 -23.40
C VAL A 131 -2.62 -4.02 -22.08
N VAL A 132 -2.78 -5.14 -21.36
CA VAL A 132 -2.10 -5.40 -20.09
C VAL A 132 -0.58 -5.35 -20.25
N ARG A 133 -0.02 -6.05 -21.26
CA ARG A 133 1.43 -6.04 -21.52
C ARG A 133 1.97 -4.64 -21.80
N ALA A 134 1.27 -3.88 -22.64
CA ALA A 134 1.68 -2.53 -23.00
C ALA A 134 1.74 -1.62 -21.76
N LEU A 135 0.71 -1.68 -20.91
CA LEU A 135 0.60 -0.83 -19.73
C LEU A 135 1.55 -1.26 -18.61
N ILE A 136 1.68 -2.56 -18.33
CA ILE A 136 2.65 -3.04 -17.34
C ILE A 136 4.08 -2.71 -17.76
N THR A 137 4.40 -2.81 -19.06
CA THR A 137 5.72 -2.41 -19.57
C THR A 137 5.95 -0.90 -19.40
N LYS A 138 4.95 -0.07 -19.71
CA LYS A 138 5.01 1.38 -19.55
C LYS A 138 5.24 1.80 -18.09
N HIS A 139 4.68 1.05 -17.14
CA HIS A 139 4.66 1.40 -15.72
C HIS A 139 5.59 0.58 -14.83
N ALA A 140 6.35 -0.37 -15.39
CA ALA A 140 7.07 -1.42 -14.66
C ALA A 140 7.83 -0.89 -13.43
N ASP A 141 8.70 0.10 -13.62
CA ASP A 141 9.51 0.64 -12.52
C ASP A 141 8.66 1.18 -11.37
N ARG A 142 7.60 1.92 -11.69
CA ARG A 142 6.72 2.48 -10.67
C ARG A 142 5.83 1.41 -10.05
N PHE A 143 5.28 0.50 -10.84
CA PHE A 143 4.37 -0.54 -10.37
C PHE A 143 4.99 -1.44 -9.29
N TYR A 144 6.26 -1.83 -9.46
CA TYR A 144 6.96 -2.70 -8.50
C TYR A 144 7.55 -1.97 -7.29
N ASP A 145 7.65 -0.64 -7.34
CA ASP A 145 8.25 0.15 -6.26
C ASP A 145 7.21 0.95 -5.46
N PHE A 146 6.08 1.33 -6.07
CA PHE A 146 5.08 2.22 -5.46
C PHE A 146 4.24 1.52 -4.38
N PRO A 147 3.67 2.30 -3.43
CA PRO A 147 2.69 1.79 -2.49
C PRO A 147 1.30 1.71 -3.14
N ALA A 148 0.41 0.88 -2.60
CA ALA A 148 -0.98 0.82 -3.08
C ALA A 148 -1.86 1.91 -2.46
N ALA A 149 -1.42 2.55 -1.38
CA ALA A 149 -2.14 3.65 -0.77
C ALA A 149 -1.20 4.62 -0.07
N LYS A 150 -1.65 5.87 0.10
CA LYS A 150 -0.95 6.85 0.95
C LYS A 150 -0.92 6.45 2.43
N SER A 151 -1.94 5.74 2.89
CA SER A 151 -2.10 5.28 4.27
C SER A 151 -3.03 4.06 4.32
N ASN A 152 -2.95 3.29 5.42
CA ASN A 152 -3.84 2.17 5.80
C ASN A 152 -3.43 0.78 5.29
N HIS A 153 -3.57 0.49 3.99
CA HIS A 153 -3.26 -0.82 3.41
C HIS A 153 -2.15 -0.69 2.36
N HIS A 154 -1.17 -1.59 2.40
CA HIS A 154 -0.08 -1.62 1.43
C HIS A 154 0.64 -0.27 1.22
N ASP A 155 0.75 0.55 2.29
CA ASP A 155 1.35 1.90 2.29
C ASP A 155 2.89 1.87 2.32
N PHE A 156 3.48 0.86 1.67
CA PHE A 156 4.89 0.54 1.71
C PHE A 156 5.46 0.28 0.32
N ALA A 157 6.78 0.38 0.16
CA ALA A 157 7.41 0.16 -1.14
C ALA A 157 7.14 -1.26 -1.67
N GLY A 158 6.76 -1.33 -2.95
CA GLY A 158 6.27 -2.53 -3.63
C GLY A 158 4.88 -2.98 -3.16
N GLY A 159 4.17 -2.12 -2.42
CA GLY A 159 2.82 -2.39 -1.93
C GLY A 159 1.81 -2.57 -3.05
N LEU A 160 1.94 -1.79 -4.13
CA LEU A 160 1.02 -1.83 -5.28
C LEU A 160 1.04 -3.20 -5.96
N ALA A 161 2.20 -3.64 -6.46
CA ALA A 161 2.33 -4.96 -7.07
C ALA A 161 1.98 -6.10 -6.09
N PHE A 162 2.35 -6.00 -4.81
CA PHE A 162 2.03 -7.03 -3.82
C PHE A 162 0.52 -7.14 -3.56
N HIS A 163 -0.19 -6.01 -3.52
CA HIS A 163 -1.66 -5.95 -3.41
C HIS A 163 -2.32 -6.60 -4.63
N THR A 164 -1.92 -6.20 -5.85
CA THR A 164 -2.38 -6.83 -7.09
C THR A 164 -2.18 -8.35 -7.09
N ILE A 165 -1.01 -8.82 -6.66
CA ILE A 165 -0.72 -10.26 -6.56
C ILE A 165 -1.60 -10.96 -5.52
N SER A 166 -1.92 -10.30 -4.41
CA SER A 166 -2.83 -10.84 -3.40
C SER A 166 -4.23 -11.05 -3.97
N ILE A 167 -4.76 -10.04 -4.69
CA ILE A 167 -6.03 -10.15 -5.43
C ILE A 167 -5.96 -11.26 -6.46
N LEU A 168 -4.89 -11.33 -7.25
CA LEU A 168 -4.73 -12.39 -8.27
C LEU A 168 -4.76 -13.78 -7.64
N LYS A 169 -4.05 -14.01 -6.53
CA LYS A 169 -4.09 -15.31 -5.83
C LYS A 169 -5.51 -15.68 -5.39
N GLN A 170 -6.27 -14.71 -4.90
CA GLN A 170 -7.67 -14.92 -4.54
C GLN A 170 -8.53 -15.19 -5.80
N ALA A 171 -8.30 -14.46 -6.89
CA ALA A 171 -8.99 -14.65 -8.16
C ALA A 171 -8.78 -16.06 -8.72
N HIS A 172 -7.55 -16.60 -8.68
CA HIS A 172 -7.27 -17.98 -9.07
C HIS A 172 -8.06 -18.98 -8.21
N ALA A 173 -8.14 -18.75 -6.90
CA ALA A 173 -8.92 -19.60 -6.01
C ALA A 173 -10.43 -19.55 -6.33
N ILE A 174 -10.97 -18.35 -6.59
CA ILE A 174 -12.38 -18.18 -6.97
C ILE A 174 -12.67 -18.85 -8.33
N VAL A 175 -11.83 -18.64 -9.33
CA VAL A 175 -11.94 -19.29 -10.65
C VAL A 175 -11.87 -20.81 -10.54
N SER A 176 -11.05 -21.35 -9.63
CA SER A 176 -10.96 -22.80 -9.42
C SER A 176 -12.21 -23.39 -8.75
N GLN A 177 -12.99 -22.57 -8.06
CA GLN A 177 -14.13 -23.00 -7.25
C GLN A 177 -15.48 -22.84 -7.99
N TYR A 178 -15.59 -21.88 -8.90
CA TYR A 178 -16.84 -21.52 -9.58
C TYR A 178 -16.67 -21.53 -11.09
N ASP A 179 -17.58 -22.22 -11.77
CA ASP A 179 -17.67 -22.22 -13.23
C ASP A 179 -18.26 -20.91 -13.78
N GLY A 180 -18.06 -20.65 -15.08
CA GLY A 180 -18.69 -19.54 -15.80
C GLY A 180 -18.01 -18.17 -15.61
N ILE A 181 -16.88 -18.12 -14.91
CA ILE A 181 -16.07 -16.90 -14.77
C ILE A 181 -15.14 -16.76 -15.96
N ASN A 182 -15.16 -15.59 -16.60
CA ASN A 182 -14.17 -15.20 -17.61
C ASN A 182 -12.83 -14.88 -16.94
N ALA A 183 -12.05 -15.91 -16.65
CA ALA A 183 -10.76 -15.79 -15.98
C ALA A 183 -9.78 -14.81 -16.69
N PRO A 184 -9.62 -14.83 -18.03
CA PRO A 184 -8.79 -13.83 -18.72
C PRO A 184 -9.19 -12.39 -18.44
N LEU A 185 -10.49 -12.08 -18.39
CA LEU A 185 -10.98 -10.73 -18.08
C LEU A 185 -10.75 -10.37 -16.61
N LEU A 186 -11.03 -11.30 -15.69
CA LEU A 186 -10.82 -11.08 -14.26
C LEU A 186 -9.35 -10.80 -13.95
N TYR A 187 -8.42 -11.58 -14.54
CA TYR A 187 -6.99 -11.38 -14.34
C TYR A 187 -6.48 -10.08 -14.98
N ALA A 188 -6.95 -9.75 -16.18
CA ALA A 188 -6.63 -8.47 -16.82
C ALA A 188 -7.12 -7.27 -16.01
N GLY A 189 -8.37 -7.32 -15.54
CA GLY A 189 -8.94 -6.30 -14.66
C GLY A 189 -8.17 -6.17 -13.35
N ALA A 190 -7.87 -7.29 -12.69
CA ALA A 190 -7.09 -7.31 -11.45
C ALA A 190 -5.68 -6.73 -11.62
N ILE A 191 -4.99 -6.98 -12.74
CA ILE A 191 -3.67 -6.39 -12.99
C ILE A 191 -3.75 -4.87 -13.17
N LEU A 192 -4.82 -4.37 -13.81
CA LEU A 192 -4.93 -2.97 -14.21
C LEU A 192 -5.67 -2.08 -13.23
N HIS A 193 -6.54 -2.60 -12.35
CA HIS A 193 -7.50 -1.81 -11.55
C HIS A 193 -6.87 -0.61 -10.85
N ASP A 194 -5.70 -0.84 -10.26
CA ASP A 194 -4.98 0.12 -9.45
C ASP A 194 -3.73 0.70 -10.14
N LEU A 195 -3.45 0.30 -11.38
CA LEU A 195 -2.20 0.67 -12.05
C LEU A 195 -2.10 2.19 -12.28
N GLY A 196 -3.23 2.91 -12.33
CA GLY A 196 -3.25 4.38 -12.36
C GLY A 196 -2.60 5.05 -11.14
N LYS A 197 -2.37 4.30 -10.04
CA LYS A 197 -1.68 4.77 -8.84
C LYS A 197 -0.22 5.16 -9.10
N THR A 198 0.39 4.65 -10.17
CA THR A 198 1.73 5.06 -10.62
C THR A 198 1.80 6.51 -11.13
N THR A 199 0.64 7.13 -11.37
CA THR A 199 0.48 8.54 -11.75
C THR A 199 -0.24 9.34 -10.66
N GLU A 200 -1.18 8.74 -9.93
CA GLU A 200 -1.88 9.37 -8.80
C GLU A 200 -0.94 9.71 -7.64
N LEU A 201 0.08 8.87 -7.38
CA LEU A 201 0.98 9.00 -6.24
C LEU A 201 2.37 9.52 -6.64
N SER A 202 3.01 10.27 -5.74
CA SER A 202 4.32 10.88 -5.99
C SER A 202 5.50 9.91 -5.93
N GLY A 203 5.34 8.76 -5.28
CA GLY A 203 6.38 7.74 -5.13
C GLY A 203 6.32 6.96 -3.81
N PRO A 204 7.34 6.13 -3.52
CA PRO A 204 7.35 5.22 -2.37
C PRO A 204 7.81 5.82 -1.05
N ILE A 205 8.39 7.02 -1.06
CA ILE A 205 8.90 7.71 0.12
C ILE A 205 8.05 8.96 0.33
N ALA A 206 7.52 9.13 1.55
CA ALA A 206 6.68 10.29 1.90
C ALA A 206 5.58 10.54 0.86
N THR A 207 4.84 9.48 0.53
CA THR A 207 3.88 9.48 -0.58
C THR A 207 2.82 10.56 -0.42
N GLU A 208 2.65 11.35 -1.48
CA GLU A 208 1.61 12.37 -1.61
C GLU A 208 0.82 12.14 -2.89
N TYR A 209 -0.38 12.72 -2.96
CA TYR A 209 -1.14 12.76 -4.20
C TYR A 209 -0.49 13.78 -5.14
N THR A 210 -0.41 13.43 -6.43
CA THR A 210 -0.04 14.38 -7.47
C THR A 210 -1.25 15.27 -7.80
N LEU A 211 -1.03 16.36 -8.54
CA LEU A 211 -2.13 17.18 -9.05
C LEU A 211 -3.14 16.35 -9.88
N ALA A 212 -2.63 15.42 -10.68
CA ALA A 212 -3.48 14.50 -11.45
C ALA A 212 -4.22 13.54 -10.52
N GLY A 213 -3.55 13.03 -9.47
CA GLY A 213 -4.17 12.19 -8.46
C GLY A 213 -5.33 12.87 -7.73
N ASP A 214 -5.11 14.08 -7.22
CA ASP A 214 -6.13 14.84 -6.48
C ASP A 214 -7.32 15.28 -7.36
N LEU A 215 -7.10 15.55 -8.66
CA LEU A 215 -8.16 16.06 -9.53
C LEU A 215 -8.87 14.99 -10.36
N LEU A 216 -8.20 13.91 -10.74
CA LEU A 216 -8.73 12.88 -11.66
C LEU A 216 -8.98 11.53 -10.98
N GLY A 217 -8.12 11.17 -10.02
CA GLY A 217 -8.10 9.84 -9.41
C GLY A 217 -7.58 8.74 -10.35
N HIS A 218 -7.04 7.66 -9.77
CA HIS A 218 -6.42 6.58 -10.53
C HIS A 218 -7.38 5.83 -11.47
N LEU A 219 -8.68 5.71 -11.16
CA LEU A 219 -9.67 5.06 -12.04
C LEU A 219 -9.74 5.77 -13.40
N SER A 220 -9.93 7.09 -13.38
CA SER A 220 -10.04 7.91 -14.59
C SER A 220 -8.72 7.96 -15.37
N ILE A 221 -7.60 8.07 -14.65
CA ILE A 221 -6.25 8.02 -15.23
C ILE A 221 -6.06 6.70 -15.96
N MET A 222 -6.40 5.58 -15.32
CA MET A 222 -6.19 4.25 -15.87
C MET A 222 -7.10 3.97 -17.07
N ASP A 223 -8.37 4.41 -17.04
CA ASP A 223 -9.25 4.32 -18.21
C ASP A 223 -8.69 5.08 -19.42
N ALA A 224 -8.21 6.31 -19.20
CA ALA A 224 -7.61 7.12 -20.27
C ALA A 224 -6.36 6.44 -20.87
N GLU A 225 -5.54 5.81 -20.03
CA GLU A 225 -4.36 5.07 -20.47
C GLU A 225 -4.70 3.76 -21.20
N ILE A 226 -5.80 3.08 -20.83
CA ILE A 226 -6.33 1.92 -21.56
C ILE A 226 -6.76 2.35 -22.97
N VAL A 227 -7.48 3.47 -23.08
CA VAL A 227 -7.90 4.03 -24.37
C VAL A 227 -6.69 4.41 -25.23
N GLU A 228 -5.71 5.11 -24.66
CA GLU A 228 -4.47 5.47 -25.36
C GLU A 228 -3.69 4.24 -25.85
N ALA A 229 -3.61 3.19 -25.02
CA ALA A 229 -2.94 1.94 -25.39
C ALA A 229 -3.70 1.22 -26.52
N ALA A 230 -5.03 1.18 -26.46
CA ALA A 230 -5.86 0.58 -27.49
C ALA A 230 -5.65 1.25 -28.86
N ASP A 231 -5.63 2.58 -28.90
CA ASP A 231 -5.38 3.35 -30.13
C ASP A 231 -4.02 3.02 -30.74
N LYS A 232 -2.96 3.03 -29.92
CA LYS A 232 -1.60 2.70 -30.37
C LYS A 232 -1.48 1.26 -30.88
N LEU A 233 -2.28 0.35 -30.33
CA LEU A 233 -2.32 -1.06 -30.70
C LEU A 233 -3.26 -1.34 -31.89
N GLY A 234 -3.99 -0.33 -32.38
CA GLY A 234 -5.00 -0.50 -33.43
C GLY A 234 -6.16 -1.39 -32.99
N ILE A 235 -6.52 -1.36 -31.70
CA ILE A 235 -7.67 -2.06 -31.13
C ILE A 235 -8.88 -1.15 -31.27
N ASP A 236 -9.98 -1.68 -31.81
CA ASP A 236 -11.24 -0.94 -31.93
C ASP A 236 -11.76 -0.55 -30.54
N GLN A 237 -11.93 0.76 -30.30
CA GLN A 237 -12.45 1.29 -29.05
C GLN A 237 -13.90 0.87 -28.78
N GLY A 238 -14.67 0.57 -29.84
CA GLY A 238 -16.03 0.05 -29.74
C GLY A 238 -16.11 -1.46 -29.50
N SER A 239 -14.97 -2.16 -29.48
CA SER A 239 -14.97 -3.60 -29.26
C SER A 239 -15.50 -3.96 -27.87
N GLN A 240 -16.34 -5.00 -27.82
CA GLN A 240 -16.94 -5.47 -26.58
C GLN A 240 -15.87 -5.79 -25.53
N ASP A 241 -14.79 -6.47 -25.92
CA ASP A 241 -13.70 -6.80 -25.01
C ASP A 241 -13.13 -5.53 -24.35
N LEU A 242 -12.72 -4.53 -25.14
CA LEU A 242 -12.13 -3.32 -24.56
C LEU A 242 -13.11 -2.61 -23.62
N ILE A 243 -14.39 -2.53 -23.98
CA ILE A 243 -15.43 -1.93 -23.13
C ILE A 243 -15.56 -2.69 -21.80
N MET A 244 -15.55 -4.03 -21.83
CA MET A 244 -15.59 -4.85 -20.62
C MET A 244 -14.35 -4.61 -19.75
N LEU A 245 -13.15 -4.57 -20.33
CA LEU A 245 -11.92 -4.29 -19.56
C LEU A 245 -11.94 -2.90 -18.91
N ARG A 246 -12.42 -1.88 -19.62
CA ARG A 246 -12.62 -0.53 -19.07
C ARG A 246 -13.63 -0.55 -17.92
N HIS A 247 -14.74 -1.28 -18.07
CA HIS A 247 -15.73 -1.43 -17.01
C HIS A 247 -15.16 -2.09 -15.75
N MET A 248 -14.29 -3.10 -15.89
CA MET A 248 -13.59 -3.71 -14.75
C MET A 248 -12.84 -2.65 -13.93
N VAL A 249 -12.08 -1.77 -14.59
CA VAL A 249 -11.29 -0.72 -13.92
C VAL A 249 -12.17 0.40 -13.39
N LEU A 250 -13.16 0.88 -14.15
CA LEU A 250 -14.00 1.99 -13.71
C LEU A 250 -14.94 1.63 -12.55
N SER A 251 -15.29 0.36 -12.38
CA SER A 251 -16.29 -0.05 -11.39
C SER A 251 -15.73 -0.78 -10.16
N HIS A 252 -14.42 -1.01 -10.08
CA HIS A 252 -13.85 -1.89 -9.04
C HIS A 252 -13.99 -1.36 -7.61
N HIS A 253 -14.09 -0.04 -7.39
CA HIS A 253 -14.42 0.47 -6.05
C HIS A 253 -15.88 0.16 -5.64
N GLY A 254 -16.72 -0.39 -6.52
CA GLY A 254 -18.05 -0.94 -6.19
C GLY A 254 -19.16 0.09 -6.06
N LEU A 255 -18.97 1.07 -5.18
CA LEU A 255 -19.96 2.09 -4.85
C LEU A 255 -19.56 3.46 -5.41
N LEU A 256 -20.58 4.24 -5.78
CA LEU A 256 -20.37 5.62 -6.25
C LEU A 256 -19.74 6.50 -5.17
N GLU A 257 -20.07 6.25 -3.91
CA GLU A 257 -19.50 6.95 -2.74
C GLU A 257 -18.02 6.63 -2.51
N TYR A 258 -17.51 5.54 -3.09
CA TYR A 258 -16.08 5.21 -3.09
C TYR A 258 -15.35 5.79 -4.32
N GLY A 259 -16.03 6.60 -5.12
CA GLY A 259 -15.45 7.28 -6.28
C GLY A 259 -15.54 6.49 -7.59
N SER A 260 -16.20 5.32 -7.61
CA SER A 260 -16.50 4.64 -8.88
C SER A 260 -17.44 5.49 -9.73
N PRO A 261 -17.13 5.75 -11.02
CA PRO A 261 -18.11 6.36 -11.93
C PRO A 261 -19.36 5.50 -12.16
N GLU A 262 -19.24 4.19 -11.99
CA GLU A 262 -20.33 3.24 -12.19
C GLU A 262 -20.18 2.01 -11.28
N ARG A 263 -21.28 1.33 -10.94
CA ARG A 263 -21.22 0.10 -10.14
C ARG A 263 -20.82 -1.10 -10.99
N PRO A 264 -20.29 -2.19 -10.39
CA PRO A 264 -20.09 -3.44 -11.10
C PRO A 264 -21.39 -3.94 -11.73
N LYS A 265 -21.30 -4.39 -12.98
CA LYS A 265 -22.43 -4.88 -13.80
C LYS A 265 -22.09 -6.20 -14.51
N MET A 266 -20.96 -6.79 -14.15
CA MET A 266 -20.46 -8.06 -14.68
C MET A 266 -20.00 -8.91 -13.50
N LEU A 267 -20.09 -10.23 -13.64
CA LEU A 267 -19.67 -11.17 -12.60
C LEU A 267 -18.21 -10.93 -12.19
N GLU A 268 -17.32 -10.77 -13.17
CA GLU A 268 -15.90 -10.53 -12.95
C GLU A 268 -15.66 -9.20 -12.21
N ALA A 269 -16.44 -8.16 -12.53
CA ALA A 269 -16.30 -6.85 -11.88
C ALA A 269 -16.78 -6.91 -10.41
N GLU A 270 -17.86 -7.64 -10.14
CA GLU A 270 -18.35 -7.86 -8.77
C GLU A 270 -17.33 -8.63 -7.93
N ILE A 271 -16.73 -9.69 -8.53
CA ILE A 271 -15.67 -10.46 -7.90
C ILE A 271 -14.48 -9.54 -7.60
N LEU A 272 -13.99 -8.80 -8.60
CA LEU A 272 -12.82 -7.93 -8.43
C LEU A 272 -13.04 -6.92 -7.31
N HIS A 273 -14.20 -6.25 -7.27
CA HIS A 273 -14.57 -5.33 -6.20
C HIS A 273 -14.45 -5.98 -4.82
N HIS A 274 -15.03 -7.16 -4.64
CA HIS A 274 -14.98 -7.85 -3.36
C HIS A 274 -13.59 -8.37 -2.99
N LEU A 275 -12.79 -8.78 -3.97
CA LEU A 275 -11.42 -9.23 -3.72
C LEU A 275 -10.52 -8.08 -3.26
N ASP A 276 -10.69 -6.90 -3.86
CA ASP A 276 -9.99 -5.68 -3.46
C ASP A 276 -10.34 -5.26 -2.02
N GLU A 277 -11.63 -5.13 -1.72
CA GLU A 277 -12.11 -4.80 -0.37
C GLU A 277 -11.68 -5.83 0.69
N LEU A 278 -11.70 -7.11 0.34
CA LEU A 278 -11.29 -8.19 1.24
C LEU A 278 -9.80 -8.12 1.55
N ASP A 279 -8.95 -7.90 0.54
CA ASP A 279 -7.51 -7.77 0.73
C ASP A 279 -7.17 -6.57 1.64
N ALA A 280 -7.72 -5.39 1.31
CA ALA A 280 -7.55 -4.19 2.10
C ALA A 280 -8.01 -4.39 3.56
N THR A 281 -9.17 -5.04 3.76
CA THR A 281 -9.70 -5.37 5.08
C THR A 281 -8.78 -6.28 5.88
N ILE A 282 -8.30 -7.38 5.27
CA ILE A 282 -7.39 -8.33 5.94
C ILE A 282 -6.11 -7.62 6.38
N VAL A 283 -5.51 -6.82 5.49
CA VAL A 283 -4.24 -6.15 5.75
C VAL A 283 -4.38 -5.09 6.84
N MET A 284 -5.47 -4.32 6.84
CA MET A 284 -5.76 -3.34 7.89
C MET A 284 -5.96 -4.02 9.25
N ILE A 285 -6.71 -5.12 9.33
CA ILE A 285 -6.93 -5.86 10.58
C ILE A 285 -5.63 -6.47 11.09
N GLN A 286 -4.85 -7.14 10.22
CA GLN A 286 -3.56 -7.71 10.61
C GLN A 286 -2.57 -6.64 11.09
N GLY A 287 -2.54 -5.48 10.41
CA GLY A 287 -1.77 -4.32 10.84
C GLY A 287 -2.18 -3.84 12.23
N ALA A 288 -3.48 -3.67 12.46
CA ALA A 288 -4.03 -3.22 13.73
C ALA A 288 -3.75 -4.19 14.89
N LEU A 289 -3.70 -5.50 14.61
CA LEU A 289 -3.45 -6.54 15.62
C LEU A 289 -1.96 -6.85 15.87
N LYS A 290 -1.05 -6.36 15.01
CA LYS A 290 0.39 -6.70 15.05
C LYS A 290 0.99 -6.49 16.44
N ASN A 291 0.74 -5.32 17.04
CA ASN A 291 1.33 -4.90 18.32
C ASN A 291 0.36 -4.98 19.52
N VAL A 292 -0.82 -5.57 19.33
CA VAL A 292 -1.82 -5.79 20.40
C VAL A 292 -1.40 -7.00 21.23
N GLN A 293 -1.59 -6.96 22.55
CA GLN A 293 -1.33 -8.12 23.41
C GLN A 293 -2.44 -9.17 23.26
N PRO A 294 -2.13 -10.48 23.35
CA PRO A 294 -3.17 -11.51 23.32
C PRO A 294 -4.20 -11.30 24.44
N GLY A 295 -5.48 -11.30 24.09
CA GLY A 295 -6.59 -11.00 25.00
C GLY A 295 -7.04 -9.53 25.01
N GLU A 296 -6.43 -8.67 24.19
CA GLU A 296 -6.78 -7.25 24.09
C GLU A 296 -7.37 -6.88 22.73
N PHE A 297 -7.91 -5.66 22.65
CA PHE A 297 -8.43 -5.07 21.41
C PHE A 297 -7.42 -4.10 20.81
N SER A 298 -7.42 -3.98 19.48
CA SER A 298 -6.76 -2.89 18.77
C SER A 298 -7.41 -1.54 19.09
N ASP A 299 -6.70 -0.48 18.74
CA ASP A 299 -7.30 0.84 18.53
C ASP A 299 -8.35 0.80 17.41
N ARG A 300 -9.14 1.88 17.31
CA ARG A 300 -10.15 2.05 16.25
C ARG A 300 -9.46 2.19 14.89
N VAL A 301 -9.93 1.42 13.90
CA VAL A 301 -9.43 1.48 12.53
C VAL A 301 -10.39 2.31 11.69
N PHE A 302 -9.98 3.52 11.28
CA PHE A 302 -10.84 4.48 10.57
C PHE A 302 -11.43 3.88 9.28
N GLY A 303 -10.58 3.24 8.45
CA GLY A 303 -11.00 2.61 7.19
C GLY A 303 -11.86 1.35 7.34
N LEU A 304 -12.20 0.95 8.58
CA LEU A 304 -13.08 -0.18 8.87
C LEU A 304 -14.19 0.26 9.84
N ASP A 305 -14.83 1.38 9.53
CA ASP A 305 -15.95 1.95 10.30
C ASP A 305 -15.61 2.27 11.75
N ASN A 306 -14.36 2.66 12.02
CA ASN A 306 -13.85 2.90 13.37
C ASN A 306 -14.02 1.70 14.33
N ARG A 307 -14.09 0.47 13.79
CA ARG A 307 -14.16 -0.75 14.59
C ARG A 307 -12.85 -1.06 15.28
N ARG A 308 -12.93 -1.84 16.37
CA ARG A 308 -11.79 -2.41 17.09
C ARG A 308 -11.77 -3.92 16.88
N PHE A 309 -10.59 -4.51 16.81
CA PHE A 309 -10.42 -5.93 16.54
C PHE A 309 -9.74 -6.63 17.71
N TYR A 310 -10.22 -7.81 18.06
CA TYR A 310 -9.72 -8.58 19.20
C TYR A 310 -8.57 -9.50 18.78
N LYS A 311 -7.51 -9.58 19.60
CA LYS A 311 -6.42 -10.57 19.43
C LYS A 311 -6.66 -11.78 20.32
N PRO A 312 -6.96 -12.97 19.79
CA PRO A 312 -7.19 -14.16 20.60
C PRO A 312 -5.98 -14.56 21.45
N LYS A 313 -6.23 -15.14 22.64
CA LYS A 313 -5.17 -15.67 23.53
C LYS A 313 -4.44 -16.88 22.94
N LYS A 314 -5.15 -17.71 22.17
CA LYS A 314 -4.56 -18.82 21.41
C LYS A 314 -4.20 -18.29 20.02
N VAL A 315 -2.91 -18.14 19.77
CA VAL A 315 -2.41 -17.83 18.43
C VAL A 315 -2.60 -19.09 17.59
N ILE A 316 -3.44 -19.02 16.57
CA ILE A 316 -3.38 -20.01 15.49
C ILE A 316 -2.04 -19.73 14.81
N GLU A 317 -1.06 -20.63 14.97
CA GLU A 317 0.22 -20.45 14.28
C GLU A 317 -0.04 -20.32 12.77
N PRO A 318 0.62 -19.37 12.07
CA PRO A 318 0.50 -19.27 10.63
C PRO A 318 0.83 -20.62 10.01
N LYS A 319 0.00 -21.13 9.09
CA LYS A 319 0.36 -22.29 8.28
C LYS A 319 1.73 -22.00 7.65
N GLN A 320 2.73 -22.81 7.96
CA GLN A 320 4.02 -22.76 7.26
C GLN A 320 3.73 -22.90 5.76
N LYS A 321 4.33 -22.03 4.93
CA LYS A 321 4.28 -22.22 3.48
C LYS A 321 4.85 -23.62 3.21
N PRO A 322 4.21 -24.44 2.36
CA PRO A 322 4.80 -25.72 1.98
C PRO A 322 6.20 -25.45 1.44
N ASP A 323 7.19 -26.20 1.92
CA ASP A 323 8.52 -26.22 1.33
C ASP A 323 8.37 -26.48 -0.17
N LYS A 324 9.16 -25.78 -0.98
CA LYS A 324 9.25 -26.10 -2.42
C LYS A 324 9.51 -27.60 -2.53
N PRO A 325 8.76 -28.35 -3.36
CA PRO A 325 9.11 -29.74 -3.60
C PRO A 325 10.56 -29.79 -4.07
N THR A 326 11.41 -30.47 -3.33
CA THR A 326 12.74 -30.84 -3.80
C THR A 326 12.57 -31.65 -5.07
N GLN A 327 13.43 -31.42 -6.06
CA GLN A 327 13.47 -32.06 -7.38
C GLN A 327 13.60 -33.61 -7.37
N GLY A 328 13.37 -34.29 -6.25
CA GLY A 328 13.42 -35.74 -6.08
C GLY A 328 12.08 -36.45 -5.89
N GLU A 329 10.94 -35.74 -5.87
CA GLU A 329 9.60 -36.36 -5.66
C GLU A 329 8.73 -36.35 -6.93
N LEU A 330 9.38 -36.39 -8.11
CA LEU A 330 8.77 -36.83 -9.35
C LEU A 330 9.56 -38.04 -9.85
N LEU A 331 9.25 -39.21 -9.30
CA LEU A 331 9.50 -40.52 -9.90
C LEU A 331 8.27 -41.38 -9.74
#